data_AF-A0A1S8NJ03-F1
#
_entry.id   AF-A0A1S8NJ03-F1
#
_cell.length_a   1.000
_cell.length_b   1.000
_cell.length_c   1.000
_cell.angle_alpha   90.00
_cell.angle_beta   90.00
_cell.angle_gamma   90.00
#
_symmetry.space_group_name_H-M   'P 1'
#
loop_
_entity.id
_entity.type
_entity.pdbx_description
1 polymer ?
#
loop_
_entity_poly.entity_id
_entity_poly.type
_entity_poly.pdbx_seq_one_letter_code
_entity_poly.pdbx_strand_id
1 'polypeptide(L)'
;MFCKNCGSEILNGDRFCGNCGQSVDGAKPEKVIISSKLNDSVLMKLLKIYFVKPVSFFTELQGEDLVKTSVALFFGLSIINGLFNIIYSSALINSLFGMIRKVPDMLADVGILSKQEAAQATKEMLMSNQMIDVKSKINAMIDNKEIFLTGFGHLIIMMIATAIILAILNATILKNKIQLADVFFISTSSYIPLVLSVALGSVATLISIVFGAFVITSGYILSFITLYSGIRQISDEKNDKVFTLMAILFLVISAVLSILVVQEIQSSIMTIVNNVNSIKQFL
;
A
#
# COMPACT_ATOMS: atom_id res chain seq x y z
N MET A 1 -45.20 -12.42 -13.07
CA MET A 1 -44.75 -12.12 -14.45
C MET A 1 -43.72 -13.16 -14.89
N PHE A 2 -43.41 -13.34 -16.17
CA PHE A 2 -42.39 -14.33 -16.59
C PHE A 2 -41.10 -13.66 -17.02
N CYS A 3 -39.96 -14.28 -16.70
CA CYS A 3 -38.64 -13.78 -17.09
C CYS A 3 -38.48 -13.79 -18.61
N LYS A 4 -38.11 -12.65 -19.21
CA LYS A 4 -37.86 -12.57 -20.65
C LYS A 4 -36.64 -13.38 -21.12
N ASN A 5 -35.74 -13.75 -20.20
CA ASN A 5 -34.52 -14.48 -20.52
C ASN A 5 -34.73 -16.01 -20.43
N CYS A 6 -35.26 -16.52 -19.32
CA CYS A 6 -35.37 -17.97 -19.09
C CYS A 6 -36.82 -18.49 -19.01
N GLY A 7 -37.82 -17.62 -19.11
CA GLY A 7 -39.24 -18.00 -19.08
C GLY A 7 -39.79 -18.39 -17.70
N SER A 8 -38.99 -18.37 -16.63
CA SER A 8 -39.47 -18.75 -15.30
C SER A 8 -40.42 -17.71 -14.70
N GLU A 9 -41.34 -18.16 -13.86
CA GLU A 9 -42.25 -17.26 -13.13
C GLU A 9 -41.45 -16.41 -12.12
N ILE A 10 -41.79 -15.13 -12.06
CA ILE A 10 -41.21 -14.12 -11.17
C ILE A 10 -42.32 -13.61 -10.26
N LEU A 11 -42.06 -13.65 -8.95
CA LEU A 11 -42.99 -13.17 -7.93
C LEU A 11 -43.05 -11.64 -7.96
N ASN A 12 -44.23 -11.09 -7.67
CA ASN A 12 -44.43 -9.64 -7.70
C ASN A 12 -43.60 -8.97 -6.60
N GLY A 13 -42.69 -8.07 -7.00
CA GLY A 13 -41.75 -7.38 -6.11
C GLY A 13 -40.28 -7.78 -6.29
N ASP A 14 -40.00 -8.88 -7.01
CA ASP A 14 -38.64 -9.32 -7.28
C ASP A 14 -37.94 -8.44 -8.32
N ARG A 15 -36.78 -7.89 -7.94
CA ARG A 15 -35.93 -7.06 -8.84
C ARG A 15 -35.12 -7.90 -9.83
N PHE A 16 -34.94 -9.18 -9.52
CA PHE A 16 -34.15 -10.14 -10.29
C PHE A 16 -34.89 -11.47 -10.38
N CYS A 17 -34.73 -12.18 -11.49
CA CYS A 17 -35.25 -13.53 -11.64
C CYS A 17 -34.48 -14.49 -10.72
N GLY A 18 -35.18 -15.16 -9.79
CA GLY A 18 -34.57 -16.13 -8.86
C GLY A 18 -33.93 -17.34 -9.53
N ASN A 19 -34.24 -17.61 -10.81
CA ASN A 19 -33.70 -18.77 -11.54
C ASN A 19 -32.46 -18.44 -12.39
N CYS A 20 -32.40 -17.27 -13.04
CA CYS A 20 -31.29 -16.91 -13.93
C CYS A 20 -30.53 -15.63 -13.55
N GLY A 21 -30.97 -14.93 -12.51
CA GLY A 21 -30.33 -13.69 -12.03
C GLY A 21 -30.59 -12.44 -12.89
N GLN A 22 -31.31 -12.56 -14.02
CA GLN A 22 -31.58 -11.42 -14.90
C GLN A 22 -32.49 -10.39 -14.21
N SER A 23 -32.11 -9.10 -14.29
CA SER A 23 -32.94 -8.01 -13.77
C SER A 23 -34.24 -7.89 -14.56
N VAL A 24 -35.33 -7.67 -13.83
CA VAL A 24 -36.70 -7.72 -14.37
C VAL A 24 -37.12 -6.37 -14.94
N ASP A 25 -36.53 -5.29 -14.40
CA ASP A 25 -36.60 -3.95 -14.97
C ASP A 25 -35.40 -3.78 -15.90
N GLY A 26 -35.64 -3.51 -17.19
CA GLY A 26 -34.62 -3.43 -18.24
C GLY A 26 -33.58 -2.31 -18.11
N ALA A 27 -33.15 -1.95 -16.90
CA ALA A 27 -31.99 -1.13 -16.65
C ALA A 27 -30.72 -1.90 -17.05
N LYS A 28 -30.21 -1.57 -18.24
CA LYS A 28 -28.83 -1.90 -18.65
C LYS A 28 -27.88 -1.56 -17.51
N PRO A 29 -26.91 -2.43 -17.16
CA PRO A 29 -25.85 -2.03 -16.24
C PRO A 29 -25.09 -0.87 -16.89
N GLU A 30 -25.26 0.31 -16.30
CA GLU A 30 -24.56 1.52 -16.68
C GLU A 30 -23.06 1.30 -16.48
N LYS A 31 -22.29 1.49 -17.56
CA LYS A 31 -20.83 1.44 -17.52
C LYS A 31 -20.36 2.41 -16.44
N VAL A 32 -19.66 1.90 -15.43
CA VAL A 32 -19.06 2.71 -14.38
C VAL A 32 -17.99 3.61 -15.00
N ILE A 33 -18.37 4.83 -15.34
CA ILE A 33 -17.45 5.93 -15.61
C ILE A 33 -17.05 6.47 -14.24
N ILE A 34 -15.78 6.28 -13.90
CA ILE A 34 -15.17 6.82 -12.69
C ILE A 34 -15.21 8.35 -12.80
N SER A 35 -16.14 8.98 -12.08
CA SER A 35 -16.16 10.43 -11.88
C SER A 35 -16.00 10.77 -10.39
N SER A 36 -15.35 11.90 -10.17
CA SER A 36 -14.67 12.39 -8.98
C SER A 36 -15.60 12.77 -7.82
N LYS A 37 -16.26 11.79 -7.20
CA LYS A 37 -16.80 11.94 -5.84
C LYS A 37 -16.74 10.59 -5.13
N LEU A 38 -15.64 10.37 -4.40
CA LEU A 38 -15.46 9.17 -3.60
C LEU A 38 -16.54 9.14 -2.52
N ASN A 39 -17.55 8.33 -2.75
CA ASN A 39 -18.69 8.18 -1.84
C ASN A 39 -18.17 7.56 -0.54
N ASP A 40 -18.33 8.23 0.62
CA ASP A 40 -17.85 7.75 1.93
C ASP A 40 -18.28 6.30 2.23
N SER A 41 -19.41 5.86 1.65
CA SER A 41 -19.90 4.48 1.70
C SER A 41 -18.93 3.44 1.10
N VAL A 42 -18.19 3.78 0.03
CA VAL A 42 -17.26 2.86 -0.64
C VAL A 42 -15.97 2.75 0.15
N LEU A 43 -15.42 3.87 0.64
CA LEU A 43 -14.20 3.88 1.42
C LEU A 43 -14.41 3.22 2.79
N MET A 44 -15.58 3.43 3.42
CA MET A 44 -15.99 2.73 4.64
C MET A 44 -16.19 1.22 4.42
N LYS A 45 -16.71 0.80 3.25
CA LYS A 45 -16.79 -0.62 2.87
C LYS A 45 -15.42 -1.23 2.66
N LEU A 46 -14.52 -0.56 1.94
CA LEU A 46 -13.15 -1.02 1.72
C LEU A 46 -12.38 -1.13 3.05
N LEU A 47 -12.53 -0.16 3.95
CA LEU A 47 -12.00 -0.21 5.31
C LEU A 47 -12.58 -1.36 6.14
N LYS A 48 -13.88 -1.59 6.05
CA LYS A 48 -14.54 -2.68 6.78
C LYS A 48 -14.11 -4.05 6.25
N ILE A 49 -13.93 -4.19 4.94
CA ILE A 49 -13.37 -5.40 4.33
C ILE A 49 -11.91 -5.59 4.79
N TYR A 50 -11.12 -4.52 4.79
CA TYR A 50 -9.72 -4.50 5.22
C TYR A 50 -9.52 -4.93 6.69
N PHE A 51 -10.30 -4.36 7.62
CA PHE A 51 -10.10 -4.60 9.05
C PHE A 51 -10.89 -5.80 9.60
N VAL A 52 -12.04 -6.15 9.02
CA VAL A 52 -12.92 -7.18 9.62
C VAL A 52 -12.63 -8.58 9.07
N LYS A 53 -12.32 -8.72 7.78
CA LYS A 53 -12.04 -10.03 7.17
C LYS A 53 -11.04 -9.96 6.01
N PRO A 54 -9.77 -9.60 6.25
CA PRO A 54 -8.75 -9.67 5.21
C PRO A 54 -8.64 -11.09 4.59
N VAL A 55 -8.96 -12.12 5.37
CA VAL A 55 -8.94 -13.52 4.95
C VAL A 55 -10.12 -13.93 4.07
N SER A 56 -11.34 -13.39 4.26
CA SER A 56 -12.49 -13.81 3.42
C SER A 56 -12.41 -13.28 2.00
N PHE A 57 -11.58 -12.25 1.77
CA PHE A 57 -11.32 -11.68 0.45
C PHE A 57 -10.69 -12.71 -0.51
N PHE A 58 -9.87 -13.64 0.01
CA PHE A 58 -9.33 -14.74 -0.79
C PHE A 58 -10.41 -15.63 -1.37
N THR A 59 -11.40 -15.99 -0.56
CA THR A 59 -12.47 -16.91 -0.95
C THR A 59 -13.41 -16.26 -1.98
N GLU A 60 -13.65 -14.95 -1.88
CA GLU A 60 -14.48 -14.22 -2.86
C GLU A 60 -13.80 -14.04 -4.22
N LEU A 61 -12.47 -13.90 -4.25
CA LEU A 61 -11.71 -13.73 -5.49
C LEU A 61 -11.42 -15.03 -6.25
N GLN A 62 -11.62 -16.20 -5.62
CA GLN A 62 -11.35 -17.50 -6.22
C GLN A 62 -12.38 -17.92 -7.30
N GLY A 63 -13.43 -17.10 -7.53
CA GLY A 63 -14.61 -17.45 -8.33
C GLY A 63 -14.53 -17.21 -9.85
N GLU A 64 -13.61 -16.36 -10.35
CA GLU A 64 -13.46 -16.10 -11.79
C GLU A 64 -11.98 -16.07 -12.21
N ASP A 65 -11.68 -16.78 -13.31
CA ASP A 65 -10.42 -16.87 -14.04
C ASP A 65 -9.19 -16.34 -13.26
N LEU A 66 -8.70 -17.19 -12.36
CA LEU A 66 -7.72 -16.87 -11.32
C LEU A 66 -6.47 -16.17 -11.88
N VAL A 67 -6.05 -16.53 -13.09
CA VAL A 67 -4.93 -15.90 -13.79
C VAL A 67 -5.24 -14.45 -14.16
N LYS A 68 -6.41 -14.17 -14.73
CA LYS A 68 -6.82 -12.79 -15.07
C LYS A 68 -6.89 -11.93 -13.83
N THR A 69 -7.47 -12.44 -12.75
CA THR A 69 -7.56 -11.74 -11.46
C THR A 69 -6.16 -11.44 -10.92
N SER A 70 -5.25 -12.42 -10.96
CA SER A 70 -3.87 -12.23 -10.47
C SER A 70 -3.10 -11.21 -11.30
N VAL A 71 -3.24 -11.23 -12.63
CA VAL A 71 -2.62 -10.24 -13.52
C VAL A 71 -3.17 -8.84 -13.26
N ALA A 72 -4.50 -8.72 -13.09
CA ALA A 72 -5.14 -7.47 -12.74
C ALA A 72 -4.65 -6.93 -11.38
N LEU A 73 -4.51 -7.80 -10.38
CA LEU A 73 -3.96 -7.43 -9.07
C LEU A 73 -2.49 -7.01 -9.17
N PHE A 74 -1.67 -7.76 -9.91
CA PHE A 74 -0.24 -7.48 -10.06
C PHE A 74 0.00 -6.07 -10.59
N PHE A 75 -0.63 -5.71 -11.72
CA PHE A 75 -0.47 -4.37 -12.30
C PHE A 75 -1.27 -3.31 -11.52
N GLY A 76 -2.51 -3.62 -11.16
CA GLY A 76 -3.41 -2.69 -10.49
C GLY A 76 -2.85 -2.24 -9.14
N LEU A 77 -2.45 -3.17 -8.28
CA LEU A 77 -1.89 -2.85 -6.96
C LEU A 77 -0.56 -2.10 -7.08
N SER A 78 0.30 -2.46 -8.04
CA SER A 78 1.58 -1.78 -8.25
C SER A 78 1.39 -0.32 -8.66
N ILE A 79 0.45 -0.05 -9.59
CA ILE A 79 0.11 1.32 -10.01
C ILE A 79 -0.47 2.10 -8.83
N ILE A 80 -1.43 1.51 -8.11
CA ILE A 80 -2.05 2.15 -6.95
C ILE A 80 -1.01 2.46 -5.87
N ASN A 81 -0.08 1.53 -5.61
CA ASN A 81 0.99 1.74 -4.64
C ASN A 81 1.94 2.86 -5.05
N GLY A 82 2.32 2.94 -6.33
CA GLY A 82 3.12 4.05 -6.86
C GLY A 82 2.43 5.41 -6.63
N LEU A 83 1.12 5.49 -6.89
CA LEU A 83 0.33 6.71 -6.65
C LEU A 83 0.27 7.05 -5.16
N PHE A 84 -0.01 6.08 -4.29
CA PHE A 84 -0.03 6.33 -2.85
C PHE A 84 1.35 6.69 -2.29
N ASN A 85 2.44 6.21 -2.88
CA ASN A 85 3.78 6.57 -2.46
C ASN A 85 4.09 8.06 -2.72
N ILE A 86 3.57 8.64 -3.81
CA ILE A 86 3.63 10.10 -4.04
C ILE A 86 2.90 10.85 -2.92
N ILE A 87 1.68 10.42 -2.60
CA ILE A 87 0.86 11.06 -1.57
C ILE A 87 1.52 10.93 -0.19
N TYR A 88 2.02 9.74 0.14
CA TYR A 88 2.75 9.47 1.38
C TYR A 88 3.97 10.37 1.52
N SER A 89 4.79 10.46 0.46
CA SER A 89 6.00 11.28 0.48
C SER A 89 5.67 12.75 0.70
N SER A 90 4.65 13.28 0.01
CA SER A 90 4.15 14.64 0.22
C SER A 90 3.65 14.86 1.65
N ALA A 91 2.89 13.91 2.21
CA ALA A 91 2.42 13.98 3.59
C ALA A 91 3.58 13.99 4.59
N LEU A 92 4.59 13.15 4.37
CA LEU A 92 5.78 13.04 5.20
C LEU A 92 6.59 14.33 5.20
N ILE A 93 6.83 14.94 4.04
CA ILE A 93 7.53 16.23 3.92
C ILE A 93 6.77 17.31 4.67
N ASN A 94 5.45 17.41 4.45
CA ASN A 94 4.63 18.42 5.13
C ASN A 94 4.66 18.23 6.66
N SER A 95 4.64 16.99 7.14
CA SER A 95 4.73 16.65 8.56
C SER A 95 6.11 17.00 9.14
N LEU A 96 7.20 16.70 8.41
CA LEU A 96 8.57 17.07 8.79
C LEU A 96 8.73 18.60 8.89
N PHE A 97 8.23 19.36 7.91
CA PHE A 97 8.24 20.82 7.98
C PHE A 97 7.41 21.35 9.16
N GLY A 98 6.30 20.69 9.48
CA GLY A 98 5.51 20.99 10.66
C GLY A 98 6.29 20.76 11.96
N MET A 99 7.12 19.73 12.02
CA MET A 99 8.00 19.45 13.17
C MET A 99 9.13 20.48 13.26
N ILE A 100 9.80 20.80 12.15
CA ILE A 100 10.87 21.82 12.11
C ILE A 100 10.35 23.17 12.64
N ARG A 101 9.13 23.56 12.27
CA ARG A 101 8.51 24.80 12.78
C ARG A 101 8.30 24.83 14.29
N LYS A 102 8.18 23.66 14.93
CA LYS A 102 7.97 23.54 16.38
C LYS A 102 9.28 23.40 17.16
N VAL A 103 10.43 23.28 16.48
CA VAL A 103 11.74 23.13 17.14
C VAL A 103 12.04 24.29 18.10
N PRO A 104 11.82 25.58 17.75
CA PRO A 104 12.06 26.67 18.70
C PRO A 104 11.23 26.55 19.98
N ASP A 105 9.96 26.19 19.85
CA ASP A 105 9.06 25.99 20.99
C ASP A 105 9.53 24.83 21.86
N MET A 106 9.95 23.71 21.25
CA MET A 106 10.54 22.57 21.98
C MET A 106 11.82 22.97 22.72
N LEU A 107 12.67 23.82 22.13
CA LEU A 107 13.88 24.33 22.79
C LEU A 107 13.54 25.27 23.95
N ALA A 108 12.45 26.04 23.86
CA ALA A 108 11.96 26.83 24.98
C ALA A 108 11.38 25.97 26.11
N ASP A 109 10.68 24.89 25.78
CA ASP A 109 10.12 23.97 26.78
C ASP A 109 11.20 23.25 27.58
N VAL A 110 12.37 22.99 26.99
CA VAL A 110 13.55 22.40 27.66
C VAL A 110 14.43 23.47 28.34
N GLY A 111 14.06 24.75 28.23
CA GLY A 111 14.77 25.87 28.85
C GLY A 111 16.08 26.27 28.15
N ILE A 112 16.31 25.81 26.92
CA ILE A 112 17.47 26.17 26.10
C ILE A 112 17.30 27.59 25.51
N LEU A 113 16.06 27.94 25.15
CA LEU A 113 15.68 29.28 24.71
C LEU A 113 14.69 29.89 25.70
N SER A 114 14.69 31.22 25.83
CA SER A 114 13.57 31.91 26.44
C SER A 114 12.33 31.83 25.53
N LYS A 115 11.12 31.93 26.11
CA LYS A 115 9.86 31.96 25.33
C LYS A 115 9.83 33.10 24.31
N GLN A 116 10.53 34.19 24.59
CA GLN A 116 10.61 35.36 23.72
C GLN A 116 11.56 35.10 22.53
N GLU A 117 12.71 34.46 22.77
CA GLU A 117 13.63 34.02 21.71
C GLU A 117 13.01 32.95 20.81
N ALA A 118 12.27 31.99 21.37
CA ALA A 118 11.56 30.99 20.57
C ALA A 118 10.47 31.62 19.69
N ALA A 119 9.67 32.55 20.24
CA ALA A 119 8.67 33.27 19.46
C ALA A 119 9.29 34.11 18.33
N GLN A 120 10.45 34.72 18.59
CA GLN A 120 11.19 35.47 17.58
C GLN A 120 11.79 34.56 16.50
N ALA A 121 12.41 33.44 16.89
CA ALA A 121 12.96 32.45 15.95
C ALA A 121 11.87 31.82 15.07
N THR A 122 10.70 31.51 15.63
CA THR A 122 9.54 31.01 14.87
C THR A 122 9.03 32.07 13.89
N LYS A 123 8.95 33.35 14.32
CA LYS A 123 8.54 34.45 13.44
C LYS A 123 9.54 34.70 12.31
N GLU A 124 10.83 34.67 12.60
CA GLU A 124 11.90 34.77 11.59
C GLU A 124 11.85 33.59 10.62
N MET A 125 11.65 32.35 11.09
CA MET A 125 11.49 31.19 10.21
C MET A 125 10.27 31.32 9.29
N LEU A 126 9.13 31.76 9.81
CA LEU A 126 7.89 31.93 9.04
C LEU A 126 7.95 33.10 8.04
N MET A 127 8.70 34.16 8.36
CA MET A 127 8.86 35.34 7.52
C MET A 127 10.07 35.26 6.59
N SER A 128 10.99 34.31 6.81
CA SER A 128 12.10 34.09 5.90
C SER A 128 11.59 33.48 4.60
N ASN A 129 11.87 34.16 3.48
CA ASN A 129 11.74 33.56 2.15
C ASN A 129 12.57 32.27 2.04
N GLN A 130 13.56 32.07 2.93
CA GLN A 130 14.38 30.86 2.99
C GLN A 130 13.57 29.60 3.32
N MET A 131 12.59 29.63 4.24
CA MET A 131 11.81 28.42 4.53
C MET A 131 10.86 28.05 3.39
N ILE A 132 10.28 29.05 2.72
CA ILE A 132 9.46 28.86 1.53
C ILE A 132 10.33 28.37 0.36
N ASP A 133 11.51 28.96 0.17
CA ASP A 133 12.48 28.57 -0.85
C ASP A 133 12.99 27.13 -0.61
N VAL A 134 13.34 26.77 0.62
CA VAL A 134 13.72 25.40 1.00
C VAL A 134 12.59 24.41 0.76
N LYS A 135 11.34 24.73 1.16
CA LYS A 135 10.19 23.87 0.85
C LYS A 135 9.98 23.73 -0.66
N SER A 136 10.10 24.81 -1.41
CA SER A 136 9.94 24.80 -2.86
C SER A 136 11.06 24.03 -3.57
N LYS A 137 12.30 24.17 -3.12
CA LYS A 137 13.47 23.42 -3.61
C LYS A 137 13.38 21.94 -3.30
N ILE A 138 12.95 21.58 -2.08
CA ILE A 138 12.71 20.17 -1.73
C ILE A 138 11.57 19.60 -2.58
N ASN A 139 10.46 20.33 -2.76
CA ASN A 139 9.39 19.89 -3.63
C ASN A 139 9.81 19.81 -5.11
N ALA A 140 10.74 20.66 -5.56
CA ALA A 140 11.26 20.64 -6.92
C ALA A 140 12.32 19.56 -7.15
N MET A 141 13.08 19.18 -6.11
CA MET A 141 14.00 18.03 -6.14
C MET A 141 13.24 16.70 -6.13
N ILE A 142 12.01 16.70 -5.63
CA ILE A 142 11.17 15.52 -5.59
C ILE A 142 10.47 15.37 -6.94
N ASP A 143 11.09 14.57 -7.80
CA ASP A 143 10.43 14.14 -9.02
C ASP A 143 9.34 13.11 -8.65
N ASN A 144 8.08 13.53 -8.77
CA ASN A 144 6.93 12.65 -8.56
C ASN A 144 7.02 11.38 -9.43
N LYS A 145 7.67 11.46 -10.60
CA LYS A 145 7.92 10.31 -11.46
C LYS A 145 8.84 9.30 -10.78
N GLU A 146 9.93 9.75 -10.16
CA GLU A 146 10.88 8.87 -9.47
C GLU A 146 10.21 8.22 -8.26
N ILE A 147 9.50 8.99 -7.42
CA ILE A 147 8.77 8.44 -6.27
C ILE A 147 7.72 7.41 -6.69
N PHE A 148 7.00 7.70 -7.78
CA PHE A 148 6.04 6.75 -8.36
C PHE A 148 6.74 5.47 -8.81
N LEU A 149 7.82 5.58 -9.58
CA LEU A 149 8.56 4.43 -10.11
C LEU A 149 9.19 3.60 -9.01
N THR A 150 9.72 4.21 -7.95
CA THR A 150 10.25 3.52 -6.78
C THR A 150 9.13 2.75 -6.07
N GLY A 151 7.98 3.38 -5.82
CA GLY A 151 6.84 2.72 -5.17
C GLY A 151 6.24 1.59 -6.01
N PHE A 152 6.10 1.80 -7.32
CA PHE A 152 5.63 0.82 -8.28
C PHE A 152 6.59 -0.37 -8.40
N GLY A 153 7.88 -0.09 -8.62
CA GLY A 153 8.93 -1.08 -8.81
C GLY A 153 9.16 -1.93 -7.57
N HIS A 154 9.16 -1.31 -6.38
CA HIS A 154 9.34 -2.01 -5.12
C HIS A 154 8.26 -3.08 -4.92
N LEU A 155 6.99 -2.75 -5.18
CA LEU A 155 5.90 -3.71 -5.01
C LEU A 155 5.99 -4.87 -6.00
N ILE A 156 6.34 -4.57 -7.27
CA ILE A 156 6.57 -5.60 -8.29
C ILE A 156 7.68 -6.55 -7.88
N ILE A 157 8.82 -6.02 -7.43
CA ILE A 157 9.96 -6.83 -7.00
C ILE A 157 9.55 -7.75 -5.84
N MET A 158 8.80 -7.21 -4.88
CA MET A 158 8.30 -7.99 -3.73
C MET A 158 7.32 -9.10 -4.14
N MET A 159 6.38 -8.81 -5.05
CA MET A 159 5.46 -9.82 -5.57
C MET A 159 6.18 -10.93 -6.34
N ILE A 160 7.11 -10.57 -7.23
CA ILE A 160 7.90 -11.53 -8.01
C ILE A 160 8.78 -12.37 -7.08
N ALA A 161 9.50 -11.75 -6.15
CA ALA A 161 10.35 -12.45 -5.20
C ALA A 161 9.53 -13.45 -4.37
N THR A 162 8.37 -13.02 -3.86
CA THR A 162 7.46 -13.90 -3.11
C THR A 162 6.94 -15.05 -3.98
N ALA A 163 6.57 -14.80 -5.24
CA ALA A 163 6.12 -15.85 -6.15
C ALA A 163 7.23 -16.89 -6.42
N ILE A 164 8.46 -16.43 -6.68
CA ILE A 164 9.62 -17.30 -6.93
C ILE A 164 9.93 -18.13 -5.69
N ILE A 165 10.05 -17.50 -4.52
CA ILE A 165 10.36 -18.21 -3.28
C ILE A 165 9.25 -19.20 -2.96
N LEU A 166 7.98 -18.80 -3.10
CA LEU A 166 6.84 -19.69 -2.86
C LEU A 166 6.82 -20.87 -3.85
N ALA A 167 7.17 -20.65 -5.12
CA ALA A 167 7.28 -21.74 -6.10
C ALA A 167 8.40 -22.75 -5.72
N ILE A 168 9.56 -22.25 -5.29
CA ILE A 168 10.68 -23.10 -4.83
C ILE A 168 10.26 -23.88 -3.57
N LEU A 169 9.64 -23.22 -2.59
CA LEU A 169 9.17 -23.86 -1.36
C LEU A 169 8.03 -24.84 -1.63
N ASN A 170 7.17 -24.57 -2.60
CA ASN A 170 6.13 -25.49 -3.03
C ASN A 170 6.74 -26.76 -3.65
N ALA A 171 7.77 -26.63 -4.48
CA ALA A 171 8.48 -27.76 -5.06
C ALA A 171 9.23 -28.60 -4.02
N THR A 172 9.85 -27.94 -3.03
CA THR A 172 10.72 -28.60 -2.04
C THR A 172 9.97 -29.14 -0.82
N ILE A 173 9.11 -28.33 -0.20
CA ILE A 173 8.43 -28.66 1.07
C ILE A 173 7.03 -29.24 0.82
N LEU A 174 6.25 -28.61 -0.07
CA LEU A 174 4.85 -28.99 -0.33
C LEU A 174 4.70 -30.05 -1.41
N LYS A 175 5.79 -30.48 -2.06
CA LYS A 175 5.80 -31.49 -3.13
C LYS A 175 4.82 -31.18 -4.28
N ASN A 176 4.79 -29.91 -4.72
CA ASN A 176 3.95 -29.41 -5.81
C ASN A 176 2.43 -29.54 -5.56
N LYS A 177 1.99 -29.41 -4.30
CA LYS A 177 0.55 -29.40 -3.96
C LYS A 177 -0.18 -28.16 -4.43
N ILE A 178 0.51 -27.03 -4.55
CA ILE A 178 -0.07 -25.76 -5.02
C ILE A 178 0.18 -25.62 -6.53
N GLN A 179 -0.83 -25.25 -7.32
CA GLN A 179 -0.65 -25.00 -8.74
C GLN A 179 0.07 -23.65 -8.98
N LEU A 180 0.72 -23.47 -10.12
CA LEU A 180 1.44 -22.23 -10.42
C LEU A 180 0.52 -21.00 -10.44
N ALA A 181 -0.71 -21.16 -10.93
CA ALA A 181 -1.70 -20.08 -10.93
C ALA A 181 -2.04 -19.64 -9.49
N ASP A 182 -2.19 -20.59 -8.57
CA ASP A 182 -2.44 -20.31 -7.15
C ASP A 182 -1.24 -19.66 -6.48
N VAL A 183 0.00 -20.09 -6.79
CA VAL A 183 1.22 -19.44 -6.29
C VAL A 183 1.23 -17.96 -6.70
N PHE A 184 0.94 -17.67 -7.96
CA PHE A 184 0.90 -16.30 -8.45
C PHE A 184 -0.23 -15.48 -7.80
N PHE A 185 -1.42 -16.07 -7.68
CA PHE A 185 -2.54 -15.44 -7.00
C PHE A 185 -2.25 -15.12 -5.53
N ILE A 186 -1.75 -16.10 -4.77
CA ILE A 186 -1.35 -15.93 -3.37
C ILE A 186 -0.30 -14.81 -3.25
N SER A 187 0.72 -14.83 -4.12
CA SER A 187 1.79 -13.83 -4.07
C SER A 187 1.31 -12.40 -4.34
N THR A 188 0.28 -12.22 -5.16
CA THR A 188 -0.24 -10.89 -5.54
C THR A 188 -1.28 -10.38 -4.56
N SER A 189 -2.25 -11.21 -4.19
CA SER A 189 -3.32 -10.82 -3.25
C SER A 189 -2.79 -10.55 -1.83
N SER A 190 -1.66 -11.17 -1.46
CA SER A 190 -1.03 -10.96 -0.15
C SER A 190 -0.59 -9.54 0.13
N TYR A 191 -0.41 -8.70 -0.90
CA TYR A 191 0.02 -7.30 -0.74
C TYR A 191 -1.11 -6.27 -0.73
N ILE A 192 -2.36 -6.70 -0.93
CA ILE A 192 -3.53 -5.82 -0.79
C ILE A 192 -3.50 -5.08 0.55
N PRO A 193 -3.23 -5.76 1.69
CA PRO A 193 -3.21 -5.07 2.98
C PRO A 193 -2.14 -3.98 3.06
N LEU A 194 -0.95 -4.24 2.52
CA LEU A 194 0.14 -3.27 2.48
C LEU A 194 -0.26 -2.01 1.72
N VAL A 195 -0.79 -2.15 0.50
CA VAL A 195 -1.18 -1.00 -0.34
C VAL A 195 -2.25 -0.15 0.35
N LEU A 196 -3.23 -0.78 1.00
CA LEU A 196 -4.24 -0.08 1.78
C LEU A 196 -3.63 0.65 3.00
N SER A 197 -2.70 0.00 3.70
CA SER A 197 -1.98 0.62 4.81
C SER A 197 -1.10 1.79 4.38
N VAL A 198 -0.52 1.79 3.18
CA VAL A 198 0.20 2.97 2.65
C VAL A 198 -0.77 4.13 2.43
N ALA A 199 -1.96 3.86 1.88
CA ALA A 199 -3.00 4.88 1.70
C ALA A 199 -3.43 5.50 3.05
N LEU A 200 -3.77 4.66 4.02
CA LEU A 200 -4.19 5.10 5.35
C LEU A 200 -3.04 5.75 6.13
N GLY A 201 -1.84 5.20 6.00
CA GLY A 201 -0.59 5.72 6.57
C GLY A 201 -0.28 7.12 6.04
N SER A 202 -0.58 7.41 4.77
CA SER A 202 -0.46 8.75 4.18
C SER A 202 -1.32 9.76 4.91
N VAL A 203 -2.59 9.43 5.17
CA VAL A 203 -3.51 10.30 5.91
C VAL A 203 -3.07 10.43 7.38
N ALA A 204 -2.71 9.31 8.01
CA ALA A 204 -2.24 9.28 9.40
C ALA A 204 -0.97 10.11 9.63
N THR A 205 -0.04 10.13 8.66
CA THR A 205 1.20 10.91 8.70
C THR A 205 0.96 12.42 8.79
N LEU A 206 -0.18 12.91 8.26
CA LEU A 206 -0.57 14.32 8.40
C LEU A 206 -0.87 14.70 9.85
N ILE A 207 -1.31 13.74 10.67
CA ILE A 207 -1.55 13.92 12.11
C ILE A 207 -0.27 13.69 12.90
N SER A 208 0.41 12.56 12.64
CA SER A 208 1.64 12.18 13.32
C SER A 208 2.44 11.20 12.46
N ILE A 209 3.73 11.50 12.24
CA ILE A 209 4.66 10.61 11.53
C ILE A 209 4.73 9.24 12.22
N VAL A 210 4.78 9.22 13.56
CA VAL A 210 4.85 7.98 14.35
C VAL A 210 3.58 7.15 14.14
N PHE A 211 2.42 7.79 14.10
CA PHE A 211 1.16 7.10 13.86
C PHE A 211 1.07 6.56 12.44
N GLY A 212 1.50 7.35 11.44
CA GLY A 212 1.61 6.88 10.05
C GLY A 212 2.52 5.67 9.90
N ALA A 213 3.69 5.68 10.54
CA ALA A 213 4.62 4.55 10.55
C ALA A 213 4.02 3.28 11.18
N PHE A 214 3.25 3.44 12.27
CA PHE A 214 2.54 2.33 12.90
C PHE A 214 1.50 1.69 11.95
N VAL A 215 0.70 2.51 11.26
CA VAL A 215 -0.29 2.04 10.28
C VAL A 215 0.38 1.27 9.14
N ILE A 216 1.50 1.77 8.61
CA ILE A 216 2.25 1.06 7.55
C ILE A 216 2.81 -0.26 8.06
N THR A 217 3.40 -0.27 9.26
CA THR A 217 3.96 -1.48 9.89
C THR A 217 2.89 -2.56 10.07
N SER A 218 1.69 -2.19 10.54
CA SER A 218 0.56 -3.12 10.62
C SER A 218 0.16 -3.71 9.27
N GLY A 219 0.30 -2.96 8.17
CA GLY A 219 0.03 -3.42 6.81
C GLY A 219 0.98 -4.53 6.36
N TYR A 220 2.26 -4.42 6.72
CA TYR A 220 3.24 -5.50 6.49
C TYR A 220 2.88 -6.77 7.26
N ILE A 221 2.51 -6.64 8.54
CA ILE A 221 2.08 -7.77 9.37
C ILE A 221 0.84 -8.44 8.78
N LEU A 222 -0.18 -7.66 8.39
CA LEU A 222 -1.39 -8.18 7.77
C LEU A 222 -1.13 -8.84 6.42
N SER A 223 -0.19 -8.33 5.63
CA SER A 223 0.21 -8.94 4.36
C SER A 223 0.83 -10.32 4.58
N PHE A 224 1.64 -10.47 5.63
CA PHE A 224 2.22 -11.75 6.03
C PHE A 224 1.16 -12.75 6.52
N ILE A 225 0.17 -12.29 7.30
CA ILE A 225 -0.96 -13.13 7.75
C ILE A 225 -1.80 -13.59 6.56
N THR A 226 -2.08 -12.68 5.63
CA THR A 226 -2.81 -12.93 4.38
C THR A 226 -2.09 -14.01 3.56
N LEU A 227 -0.76 -13.90 3.44
CA LEU A 227 0.08 -14.90 2.78
C LEU A 227 0.05 -16.28 3.46
N TYR A 228 0.21 -16.33 4.80
CA TYR A 228 0.13 -17.57 5.57
C TYR A 228 -1.24 -18.24 5.36
N SER A 229 -2.32 -17.46 5.44
CA SER A 229 -3.68 -17.95 5.29
C SER A 229 -3.93 -18.50 3.89
N GLY A 230 -3.47 -17.81 2.84
CA GLY A 230 -3.61 -18.25 1.45
C GLY A 230 -2.89 -19.59 1.20
N ILE A 231 -1.64 -19.71 1.67
CA ILE A 231 -0.87 -20.96 1.56
C ILE A 231 -1.57 -22.10 2.31
N ARG A 232 -2.04 -21.84 3.54
CA ARG A 232 -2.73 -22.83 4.36
C ARG A 232 -4.02 -23.32 3.69
N GLN A 233 -4.84 -22.41 3.18
CA GLN A 233 -6.13 -22.73 2.57
C GLN A 233 -5.98 -23.55 1.28
N ILE A 234 -4.96 -23.27 0.47
CA ILE A 234 -4.78 -23.91 -0.84
C ILE A 234 -3.96 -25.20 -0.77
N SER A 235 -2.99 -25.31 0.15
CA SER A 235 -2.13 -26.50 0.24
C SER A 235 -2.76 -27.70 0.95
N ASP A 236 -3.85 -27.50 1.71
CA ASP A 236 -4.47 -28.51 2.58
C ASP A 236 -3.43 -29.31 3.40
N GLU A 237 -2.41 -28.61 3.90
CA GLU A 237 -1.30 -29.20 4.65
C GLU A 237 -1.37 -28.89 6.14
N LYS A 238 -0.68 -29.73 6.92
CA LYS A 238 -0.58 -29.52 8.38
C LYS A 238 0.12 -28.20 8.68
N ASN A 239 -0.35 -27.54 9.74
CA ASN A 239 0.13 -26.24 10.19
C ASN A 239 1.67 -26.16 10.32
N ASP A 240 2.33 -27.25 10.72
CA ASP A 240 3.78 -27.30 10.96
C ASP A 240 4.61 -27.03 9.68
N LYS A 241 4.19 -27.59 8.53
CA LYS A 241 4.89 -27.38 7.26
C LYS A 241 4.66 -25.97 6.74
N VAL A 242 3.43 -25.47 6.85
CA VAL A 242 3.08 -24.10 6.43
C VAL A 242 3.83 -23.08 7.28
N PHE A 243 3.95 -23.32 8.59
CA PHE A 243 4.74 -22.48 9.49
C PHE A 243 6.22 -22.48 9.12
N THR A 244 6.81 -23.65 8.86
CA THR A 244 8.21 -23.77 8.43
C THR A 244 8.46 -23.02 7.12
N LEU A 245 7.53 -23.16 6.16
CA LEU A 245 7.58 -22.44 4.89
C LEU A 245 7.55 -20.92 5.11
N MET A 246 6.66 -20.44 5.96
CA MET A 246 6.53 -19.01 6.26
C MET A 246 7.74 -18.46 7.02
N ALA A 247 8.36 -19.24 7.91
CA ALA A 247 9.60 -18.84 8.57
C ALA A 247 10.75 -18.65 7.58
N ILE A 248 10.92 -19.59 6.63
CA ILE A 248 11.94 -19.48 5.58
C ILE A 248 11.64 -18.29 4.67
N LEU A 249 10.39 -18.14 4.23
CA LEU A 249 9.96 -17.03 3.41
C LEU A 249 10.25 -15.68 4.08
N PHE A 250 9.92 -15.54 5.37
CA PHE A 250 10.17 -14.33 6.14
C PHE A 250 11.66 -13.99 6.21
N LEU A 251 12.52 -14.98 6.47
CA LEU A 251 13.97 -14.77 6.54
C LEU A 251 14.54 -14.31 5.19
N VAL A 252 14.13 -14.95 4.09
CA VAL A 252 14.62 -14.60 2.75
C VAL A 252 14.13 -13.23 2.33
N ILE A 253 12.83 -12.93 2.50
CA ILE A 253 12.26 -11.62 2.16
C ILE A 253 12.91 -10.51 2.99
N SER A 254 13.12 -10.74 4.29
CA SER A 254 13.78 -9.75 5.16
C SER A 254 15.22 -9.49 4.75
N ALA A 255 15.97 -10.52 4.32
CA ALA A 255 17.32 -10.37 3.82
C ALA A 255 17.35 -9.56 2.50
N VAL A 256 16.45 -9.87 1.57
CA VAL A 256 16.31 -9.13 0.30
C VAL A 256 15.97 -7.66 0.55
N LEU A 257 14.97 -7.39 1.41
CA LEU A 257 14.58 -6.03 1.79
C LEU A 257 15.74 -5.26 2.43
N SER A 258 16.50 -5.89 3.31
CA SER A 258 17.66 -5.26 3.95
C SER A 258 18.70 -4.81 2.93
N ILE A 259 19.01 -5.66 1.95
CA ILE A 259 19.95 -5.33 0.86
C ILE A 259 19.43 -4.15 0.03
N LEU A 260 18.15 -4.17 -0.34
CA LEU A 260 17.54 -3.09 -1.13
C LEU A 260 17.55 -1.75 -0.37
N VAL A 261 17.23 -1.76 0.92
CA VAL A 261 17.25 -0.56 1.76
C VAL A 261 18.67 0.02 1.85
N VAL A 262 19.68 -0.82 2.04
CA VAL A 262 21.09 -0.35 2.10
C VAL A 262 21.51 0.28 0.79
N GLN A 263 21.16 -0.32 -0.35
CA GLN A 263 21.47 0.22 -1.67
C GLN A 263 20.81 1.59 -1.90
N GLU A 264 19.55 1.73 -1.51
CA GLU A 264 18.81 2.99 -1.66
C GLU A 264 19.38 4.11 -0.78
N ILE A 265 19.72 3.78 0.47
CA ILE A 265 20.37 4.72 1.41
C ILE A 265 21.72 5.16 0.84
N GLN A 266 22.52 4.23 0.32
CA GLN A 266 23.83 4.55 -0.26
C GLN A 266 23.68 5.49 -1.47
N SER A 267 22.73 5.21 -2.37
CA SER A 267 22.42 6.07 -3.52
C SER A 267 22.00 7.48 -3.07
N SER A 268 21.10 7.55 -2.09
CA SER A 268 20.59 8.81 -1.54
C SER A 268 21.70 9.64 -0.89
N ILE A 269 22.57 9.01 -0.09
CA ILE A 269 23.70 9.68 0.56
C ILE A 269 24.68 10.22 -0.50
N MET A 270 25.01 9.44 -1.53
CA MET A 270 25.90 9.89 -2.61
C MET A 270 25.35 11.11 -3.34
N THR A 271 24.05 11.13 -3.62
CA THR A 271 23.38 12.29 -4.24
C THR A 271 23.43 13.52 -3.33
N ILE A 272 23.17 13.36 -2.03
CA ILE A 272 23.25 14.47 -1.07
C ILE A 272 24.68 15.01 -0.98
N VAL A 273 25.68 14.14 -0.87
CA VAL A 273 27.09 14.54 -0.80
C VAL A 273 27.51 15.32 -2.04
N ASN A 274 27.10 14.86 -3.23
CA ASN A 274 27.39 15.56 -4.50
C ASN A 274 26.69 16.94 -4.57
N ASN A 275 25.45 17.03 -4.09
CA ASN A 275 24.71 18.29 -4.03
C ASN A 275 25.32 19.27 -3.02
N VAL A 276 25.77 18.80 -1.85
CA VAL A 276 26.46 19.65 -0.87
C VAL A 276 27.80 20.14 -1.41
N ASN A 277 28.55 19.28 -2.10
CA ASN A 277 29.84 19.65 -2.69
C ASN A 277 29.69 20.67 -3.82
N SER A 278 28.63 20.57 -4.64
CA SER A 278 28.35 21.57 -5.68
C SER A 278 27.91 22.92 -5.11
N ILE A 279 27.19 22.94 -3.98
CA ILE A 279 26.86 24.20 -3.26
C ILE A 279 28.13 24.84 -2.68
N LYS A 280 29.07 24.06 -2.14
CA LYS A 280 30.35 24.58 -1.65
C LYS A 280 31.22 25.18 -2.75
N GLN A 281 31.05 24.76 -4.01
CA GLN A 281 31.77 25.36 -5.15
C GLN A 281 31.14 26.68 -5.63
N PHE A 282 29.92 26.99 -5.17
CA PHE A 282 29.19 28.21 -5.53
C PHE A 282 29.31 29.33 -4.49
N LEU A 283 29.79 29.02 -3.28
CA LEU A 283 30.10 29.96 -2.19
C LEU A 283 31.59 30.29 -2.16
#